data_AF-N0E3K1-F1
#
_entry.id   AF-N0E3K1-F1
#
_cell.length_a   1.000
_cell.length_b   1.000
_cell.length_c   1.000
_cell.angle_alpha   90.00
_cell.angle_beta   90.00
_cell.angle_gamma   90.00
#
_symmetry.space_group_name_H-M   'P 1'
#
loop_
_entity.id
_entity.type
_entity.pdbx_description
1 polymer ?
#
loop_
_entity_poly.entity_id
_entity_poly.type
_entity_poly.pdbx_seq_one_letter_code
_entity_poly.pdbx_strand_id
1 'polypeptide(L)'
;MVRSTWPPPATSESVPLRDVRGVMLTHVVPDPQNYVPGSLGRELTLTLGWGAVKRVDLFPGGCADPGCDADHGFDGTITSDDIALRVSADADGEVALTTALTFARALSAALGRR
;
A
#
# COMPACT_ATOMS: atom_id res chain seq x y z
N MET A 1 15.59 35.50 -9.12
CA MET A 1 15.32 34.05 -9.04
C MET A 1 16.61 33.34 -8.65
N VAL A 2 16.75 32.95 -7.38
CA VAL A 2 17.92 32.17 -6.92
C VAL A 2 17.69 30.73 -7.35
N ARG A 3 18.50 30.21 -8.28
CA ARG A 3 18.49 28.79 -8.63
C ARG A 3 19.08 28.01 -7.46
N SER A 4 18.28 27.17 -6.81
CA SER A 4 18.80 26.17 -5.87
C SER A 4 19.78 25.26 -6.62
N THR A 5 21.02 25.20 -6.15
CA THR A 5 22.10 24.35 -6.69
C THR A 5 22.16 22.98 -6.03
N TRP A 6 21.24 22.65 -5.12
CA TRP A 6 21.23 21.36 -4.46
C TRP A 6 20.64 20.29 -5.40
N PRO A 7 21.33 19.18 -5.67
CA PRO A 7 20.72 18.07 -6.37
C PRO A 7 19.52 17.56 -5.55
N PRO A 8 18.41 17.18 -6.21
CA PRO A 8 17.26 16.65 -5.50
C PRO A 8 17.66 15.40 -4.70
N PRO A 9 17.13 15.20 -3.47
CA PRO A 9 17.37 13.97 -2.74
C PRO A 9 16.75 12.79 -3.51
N ALA A 10 17.43 11.65 -3.49
CA ALA A 10 16.92 10.38 -3.98
C ALA A 10 17.06 9.33 -2.86
N THR A 11 16.00 8.59 -2.59
CA THR A 11 15.99 7.52 -1.60
C THR A 11 15.81 6.18 -2.29
N SER A 12 16.44 5.14 -1.75
CA SER A 12 16.21 3.75 -2.15
C SER A 12 16.06 2.90 -0.90
N GLU A 13 15.20 1.89 -0.98
CA GLU A 13 14.93 0.96 0.09
C GLU A 13 15.00 -0.47 -0.47
N SER A 14 15.52 -1.41 0.32
CA SER A 14 15.57 -2.82 -0.04
C SER A 14 14.91 -3.63 1.07
N VAL A 15 13.85 -4.37 0.70
CA VAL A 15 13.04 -5.11 1.66
C VAL A 15 13.07 -6.60 1.33
N PRO A 16 13.40 -7.49 2.29
CA PRO A 16 13.33 -8.92 2.06
C PRO A 16 11.89 -9.34 1.75
N LEU A 17 11.70 -10.22 0.78
CA LEU A 17 10.36 -10.66 0.36
C LEU A 17 9.54 -11.28 1.52
N ARG A 18 10.21 -11.91 2.49
CA ARG A 18 9.58 -12.47 3.69
C ARG A 18 8.92 -11.42 4.61
N ASP A 19 9.36 -10.16 4.50
CA ASP A 19 8.88 -9.04 5.31
C ASP A 19 7.71 -8.31 4.65
N VAL A 20 7.43 -8.57 3.36
CA VAL A 20 6.18 -8.17 2.72
C VAL A 20 5.04 -8.92 3.41
N ARG A 21 4.22 -8.18 4.15
CA ARG A 21 3.15 -8.71 5.02
C ARG A 21 1.83 -8.85 4.27
N GLY A 22 1.60 -8.00 3.27
CA GLY A 22 0.37 -8.00 2.51
C GLY A 22 0.57 -7.47 1.09
N VAL A 23 -0.22 -8.02 0.18
CA VAL A 23 -0.41 -7.51 -1.16
C VAL A 23 -1.91 -7.30 -1.37
N MET A 24 -2.29 -6.13 -1.83
CA MET A 24 -3.68 -5.81 -2.20
C MET A 24 -3.71 -5.39 -3.67
N LEU A 25 -4.64 -5.97 -4.42
CA LEU A 25 -4.87 -5.64 -5.82
C LEU A 25 -6.27 -5.06 -5.95
N THR A 26 -6.37 -3.86 -6.51
CA THR A 26 -7.64 -3.23 -6.87
C THR A 26 -7.67 -3.03 -8.37
N HIS A 27 -8.71 -3.54 -9.02
CA HIS A 27 -8.98 -3.31 -10.43
C HIS A 27 -10.13 -2.33 -10.58
N VAL A 28 -10.05 -1.45 -11.57
CA VAL A 28 -11.19 -0.62 -11.96
C VAL A 28 -12.05 -1.41 -12.94
N VAL A 29 -13.36 -1.49 -12.71
CA VAL A 29 -14.34 -2.08 -13.64
C VAL A 29 -15.20 -0.95 -14.21
N PRO A 30 -14.97 -0.50 -15.46
CA PRO A 30 -15.63 0.69 -16.00
C PRO A 30 -17.13 0.53 -16.19
N ASP A 31 -17.57 -0.66 -16.61
CA ASP A 31 -18.98 -1.02 -16.78
C ASP A 31 -19.27 -2.33 -16.04
N PRO A 32 -19.68 -2.24 -14.75
CA PRO A 32 -19.97 -3.42 -13.94
C PRO A 32 -21.16 -4.23 -14.45
N GLN A 33 -22.12 -3.61 -15.15
CA GLN A 33 -23.34 -4.28 -15.61
C GLN A 33 -23.06 -5.22 -16.79
N ASN A 34 -22.09 -4.88 -17.64
CA ASN A 34 -21.68 -5.68 -18.78
C ASN A 34 -20.32 -6.38 -18.57
N TYR A 35 -19.93 -6.63 -17.32
CA TYR A 35 -18.64 -7.23 -17.00
C TYR A 35 -18.51 -8.65 -17.58
N VAL A 36 -17.41 -8.90 -18.29
CA VAL A 36 -17.04 -10.23 -18.77
C VAL A 36 -15.94 -10.79 -17.86
N PRO A 37 -16.11 -11.98 -17.25
CA PRO A 37 -15.06 -12.59 -16.44
C PRO A 37 -13.72 -12.66 -17.17
N GLY A 38 -12.67 -12.17 -16.50
CA GLY A 38 -11.32 -12.10 -17.08
C GLY A 38 -11.02 -10.79 -17.82
N SER A 39 -12.02 -9.95 -18.13
CA SER A 39 -11.83 -8.60 -18.66
C SER A 39 -11.64 -7.58 -17.52
N LEU A 40 -10.79 -7.90 -16.55
CA LEU A 40 -10.39 -6.96 -15.51
C LEU A 40 -9.95 -5.66 -16.18
N GLY A 41 -10.49 -4.53 -15.72
CA GLY A 41 -10.48 -3.31 -16.52
C GLY A 41 -9.10 -2.70 -16.73
N ARG A 42 -9.08 -1.55 -17.38
CA ARG A 42 -7.89 -0.89 -17.96
C ARG A 42 -6.96 -0.26 -16.92
N GLU A 43 -7.08 -0.62 -15.65
CA GLU A 43 -6.31 -0.05 -14.56
C GLU A 43 -6.15 -1.03 -13.39
N LEU A 44 -4.95 -1.03 -12.80
CA LEU A 44 -4.56 -1.79 -11.61
C LEU A 44 -3.96 -0.84 -10.58
N THR A 45 -4.39 -0.99 -9.32
CA THR A 45 -3.67 -0.47 -8.16
C THR A 45 -3.13 -1.65 -7.35
N LEU A 46 -1.80 -1.73 -7.23
CA LEU A 46 -1.06 -2.67 -6.42
C LEU A 46 -0.58 -1.96 -5.15
N THR A 47 -1.02 -2.43 -3.98
CA THR A 47 -0.54 -1.93 -2.69
C THR A 47 0.31 -2.99 -1.99
N LEU A 48 1.51 -2.61 -1.58
CA LEU A 48 2.47 -3.44 -0.85
C LEU A 48 2.65 -2.91 0.57
N GLY A 49 2.25 -3.72 1.53
CA GLY A 49 2.54 -3.46 2.94
C GLY A 49 3.75 -4.28 3.37
N TRP A 50 4.88 -3.62 3.58
CA TRP A 50 6.13 -4.27 3.99
C TRP A 50 6.72 -3.72 5.28
N GLY A 51 6.08 -2.68 5.86
CA GLY A 51 6.29 -2.25 7.24
C GLY A 51 7.73 -1.85 7.56
N ALA A 52 8.47 -1.34 6.57
CA ALA A 52 9.84 -0.90 6.76
C ALA A 52 9.89 0.36 7.64
N VAL A 53 8.83 1.18 7.57
CA VAL A 53 8.54 2.22 8.54
C VAL A 53 7.15 1.98 9.12
N LYS A 54 7.06 2.11 10.44
CA LYS A 54 5.79 2.15 11.17
C LYS A 54 5.73 3.41 12.00
N ARG A 55 4.60 4.10 11.92
CA ARG A 55 4.30 5.21 12.80
C ARG A 55 3.37 4.72 13.90
N VAL A 56 3.72 5.05 15.14
CA VAL A 56 2.97 4.67 16.33
C VAL A 56 2.49 5.96 16.99
N ASP A 57 1.18 6.15 17.04
CA ASP A 57 0.53 7.26 17.73
C ASP A 57 -0.08 6.72 19.03
N LEU A 58 0.42 7.16 20.20
CA LEU A 58 -0.01 6.69 21.52
C LEU A 58 -0.59 7.84 22.34
N PHE A 59 -1.64 7.53 23.10
CA PHE A 59 -2.30 8.43 24.02
C PHE A 59 -2.57 7.70 25.35
N PRO A 60 -2.55 8.40 26.49
CA PRO A 60 -2.98 7.81 27.75
C PRO A 60 -4.38 7.23 27.61
N GLY A 61 -4.54 5.97 28.01
CA GLY A 61 -5.83 5.30 28.07
C GLY A 61 -6.70 5.93 29.14
N GLY A 62 -8.01 5.97 28.91
CA GLY A 62 -8.98 6.50 29.86
C GLY A 62 -10.31 5.79 29.75
N CYS A 63 -11.13 5.88 30.80
CA CYS A 63 -12.49 5.37 30.79
C CYS A 63 -13.50 6.51 30.99
N ALA A 64 -14.79 6.19 30.81
CA ALA A 64 -15.86 7.18 30.93
C ALA A 64 -16.18 7.59 32.38
N ASP A 65 -15.52 6.98 33.38
CA ASP A 65 -15.72 7.30 34.79
C ASP A 65 -14.84 8.47 35.23
N PRO A 66 -15.43 9.64 35.57
CA PRO A 66 -14.69 10.82 35.99
C PRO A 66 -14.03 10.69 37.37
N GLY A 67 -14.38 9.68 38.17
CA GLY A 67 -13.77 9.40 39.46
C GLY A 67 -12.71 8.30 39.43
N CYS A 68 -12.34 7.79 38.25
CA CYS A 68 -11.41 6.69 38.13
C CYS A 68 -9.95 7.17 38.14
N ASP A 69 -9.20 6.81 39.17
CA ASP A 69 -7.76 7.08 39.31
C ASP A 69 -6.88 5.89 38.86
N ALA A 70 -7.45 4.91 38.16
CA ALA A 70 -6.72 3.73 37.71
C ALA A 70 -5.80 4.04 36.51
N ASP A 71 -4.63 3.39 36.47
CA ASP A 71 -3.76 3.42 35.29
C ASP A 71 -4.32 2.47 34.21
N HIS A 72 -4.87 3.05 33.16
CA HIS A 72 -5.42 2.33 32.01
C HIS A 72 -4.38 2.08 30.90
N GLY A 73 -3.11 2.42 31.13
CA GLY A 73 -2.03 2.27 30.16
C GLY A 73 -2.15 3.26 29.00
N PHE A 74 -1.81 2.81 27.80
CA PHE A 74 -1.84 3.62 26.58
C PHE A 74 -2.69 2.93 25.52
N ASP A 75 -3.55 3.73 24.88
CA ASP A 75 -4.23 3.37 23.64
C ASP A 75 -3.53 4.02 22.45
N GLY A 76 -3.71 3.46 21.26
CA GLY A 76 -3.09 4.05 20.09
C GLY A 76 -3.33 3.32 18.79
N THR A 77 -2.73 3.87 17.72
CA THR A 77 -2.79 3.31 16.38
C THR A 77 -1.38 3.06 15.86
N ILE A 78 -1.24 1.97 15.10
CA ILE A 78 -0.02 1.67 14.35
C ILE A 78 -0.39 1.78 12.88
N THR A 79 0.23 2.73 12.19
CA THR A 79 0.15 2.88 10.75
C THR A 79 1.45 2.38 10.12
N SER A 80 1.34 1.73 8.96
CA SER A 80 2.50 1.29 8.18
C SER A 80 2.52 2.10 6.89
N ASP A 81 3.72 2.46 6.45
CA ASP A 81 3.89 3.03 5.12
C ASP A 81 3.73 1.90 4.09
N ASP A 82 2.70 2.02 3.28
CA ASP A 82 2.44 1.14 2.16
C ASP A 82 2.88 1.80 0.86
N ILE A 83 3.44 1.02 -0.06
CA ILE A 83 3.68 1.50 -1.42
C ILE A 83 2.48 1.15 -2.29
N ALA A 84 1.85 2.18 -2.86
CA ALA A 84 0.80 2.02 -3.86
C ALA A 84 1.34 2.35 -5.25
N LEU A 85 1.26 1.39 -6.17
CA LEU A 85 1.54 1.55 -7.58
C LEU A 85 0.22 1.49 -8.36
N ARG A 86 -0.13 2.58 -9.03
CA ARG A 86 -1.26 2.63 -9.96
C ARG A 86 -0.73 2.59 -11.38
N VAL A 87 -1.27 1.68 -12.20
CA VAL A 87 -0.93 1.54 -13.61
C VAL A 87 -2.22 1.49 -14.42
N SER A 88 -2.32 2.35 -15.42
CA SER A 88 -3.47 2.46 -16.32
C SER A 88 -3.04 2.28 -17.76
N ALA A 89 -3.81 1.54 -18.55
CA ALA A 89 -3.54 1.42 -19.99
C ALA A 89 -3.70 2.77 -20.71
N ASP A 90 -4.54 3.66 -20.20
CA ASP A 90 -4.82 4.95 -20.84
C ASP A 90 -3.73 5.99 -20.51
N ALA A 91 -3.07 5.88 -19.36
CA ALA A 91 -1.99 6.78 -18.94
C ALA A 91 -0.59 6.22 -19.22
N ASP A 92 -0.37 4.93 -18.95
CA ASP A 92 0.93 4.26 -18.98
C ASP A 92 1.08 3.29 -20.17
N GLY A 93 -0.01 2.99 -20.86
CA GLY A 93 -0.05 2.09 -22.01
C GLY A 93 -0.31 0.62 -21.67
N GLU A 94 -0.82 -0.14 -22.64
CA GLU A 94 -1.21 -1.55 -22.45
C GLU A 94 -0.07 -2.47 -22.02
N VAL A 95 1.13 -2.19 -22.52
CA VAL A 95 2.32 -2.98 -22.17
C VAL A 95 2.67 -2.82 -20.70
N ALA A 96 2.58 -1.59 -20.17
CA ALA A 96 2.84 -1.30 -18.76
C ALA A 96 1.80 -2.00 -17.88
N LEU A 97 0.50 -1.90 -18.22
CA LEU A 97 -0.57 -2.58 -17.49
C LEU A 97 -0.39 -4.11 -17.49
N THR A 98 -0.10 -4.71 -18.65
CA THR A 98 0.12 -6.16 -18.77
C THR A 98 1.33 -6.62 -17.95
N THR A 99 2.40 -5.83 -17.93
CA THR A 99 3.60 -6.08 -17.13
C THR A 99 3.28 -6.01 -15.64
N ALA A 100 2.56 -4.97 -15.20
CA ALA A 100 2.15 -4.80 -13.81
C ALA A 100 1.25 -5.96 -13.33
N LEU A 101 0.31 -6.42 -14.16
CA LEU A 101 -0.51 -7.60 -13.87
C LEU A 101 0.32 -8.87 -13.72
N THR A 102 1.30 -9.07 -14.61
CA THR A 102 2.21 -10.22 -14.56
C THR A 102 3.06 -10.20 -13.29
N PHE A 103 3.60 -9.04 -12.94
CA PHE A 103 4.36 -8.84 -11.70
C PHE A 103 3.50 -9.09 -10.46
N ALA A 104 2.31 -8.50 -10.39
CA ALA A 104 1.39 -8.68 -9.27
C ALA A 104 1.02 -10.15 -9.04
N ARG A 105 0.80 -10.92 -10.12
CA ARG A 105 0.56 -12.37 -10.05
C ARG A 105 1.78 -13.13 -9.54
N ALA A 106 2.97 -12.84 -10.07
CA ALA A 106 4.20 -13.49 -9.64
C ALA A 106 4.51 -13.22 -8.16
N LEU A 107 4.32 -11.97 -7.73
CA LEU A 107 4.50 -11.55 -6.34
C LEU A 107 3.49 -12.24 -5.41
N SER A 108 2.20 -12.23 -5.75
CA SER A 108 1.15 -12.90 -4.98
C SER A 108 1.43 -14.40 -4.84
N ALA A 109 1.84 -15.05 -5.93
CA ALA A 109 2.24 -16.45 -5.91
C ALA A 109 3.48 -16.69 -5.04
N ALA A 110 4.45 -15.77 -5.01
CA ALA A 110 5.64 -15.89 -4.18
C ALA A 110 5.32 -15.76 -2.68
N LEU A 111 4.37 -14.90 -2.32
CA LEU A 111 3.93 -14.71 -0.93
C LEU A 111 3.01 -15.83 -0.44
N GLY A 112 2.21 -16.45 -1.33
CA GLY A 112 1.29 -17.53 -0.99
C GLY A 112 1.91 -18.91 -0.77
N ARG A 113 3.21 -19.11 -1.10
CA ARG A 113 3.92 -20.40 -0.95
C ARG A 113 4.45 -20.65 0.48
N ARG A 114 3.71 -20.25 1.51
CA ARG A 114 4.09 -20.48 2.92
C ARG A 114 3.68 -21.86 3.41
#